data_AF-A0A933US74-F1
#
_entry.id   AF-A0A933US74-F1
#
_cell.length_a   1.000
_cell.length_b   1.000
_cell.length_c   1.000
_cell.angle_alpha   90.00
_cell.angle_beta   90.00
_cell.angle_gamma   90.00
#
_symmetry.space_group_name_H-M   'P 1'
#
loop_
_entity.id
_entity.type
_entity.pdbx_description
1 polymer ?
#
loop_
_entity_poly.entity_id
_entity_poly.type
_entity_poly.pdbx_seq_one_letter_code
_entity_poly.pdbx_strand_id
1 'polypeptide(L)'
;MSDTPAADPAPQPKLPDGAVEVRLRRAPRYGPFVATGAVVGVVLGVVVALAFDDPAQAAEFSTGTLVRYFAAILGLVGGIVGASVALLVERRRR
;
A
#
# COMPACT_ATOMS: atom_id res chain seq x y z
N MET A 1 -29.44 -18.83 50.88
CA MET A 1 -28.04 -19.25 50.63
C MET A 1 -28.08 -20.06 49.34
N SER A 2 -27.90 -19.37 48.21
CA SER A 2 -28.03 -19.94 46.87
C SER A 2 -26.61 -20.14 46.33
N ASP A 3 -26.09 -21.36 46.49
CA ASP A 3 -24.83 -21.75 45.87
C ASP A 3 -25.04 -21.82 44.36
N THR A 4 -24.53 -20.80 43.65
CA THR A 4 -24.40 -20.84 42.19
C THR A 4 -23.30 -21.85 41.89
N PRO A 5 -23.58 -22.94 41.14
CA PRO A 5 -22.55 -23.90 40.77
C PRO A 5 -21.45 -23.16 40.02
N ALA A 6 -20.22 -23.24 40.53
CA ALA A 6 -19.05 -22.67 39.84
C ALA A 6 -19.01 -23.27 38.44
N ALA A 7 -19.20 -22.44 37.42
CA ALA A 7 -19.11 -22.87 36.03
C ALA A 7 -17.74 -23.50 35.81
N ASP A 8 -17.75 -24.76 35.36
CA ASP A 8 -16.54 -25.49 35.01
C ASP A 8 -15.68 -24.62 34.07
N PRO A 9 -14.37 -24.44 34.35
CA PRO A 9 -13.51 -23.65 33.48
C PRO A 9 -13.56 -24.23 32.07
N ALA A 10 -13.93 -23.38 31.10
CA ALA A 10 -14.08 -23.78 29.71
C ALA A 10 -12.85 -24.57 29.23
N PRO A 11 -13.03 -25.68 28.48
CA PRO A 11 -11.92 -26.49 28.01
C PRO A 11 -10.88 -25.62 27.28
N GLN A 12 -9.70 -25.50 27.88
CA GLN A 12 -8.59 -24.79 27.24
C GLN A 12 -8.17 -25.62 26.01
N PRO A 13 -8.02 -25.00 24.81
CA PRO A 13 -7.58 -25.70 23.62
C PRO A 13 -6.22 -26.36 23.89
N LYS A 14 -6.19 -27.70 23.96
CA LYS A 14 -4.93 -28.44 24.06
C LYS A 14 -4.20 -28.30 22.73
N LEU A 15 -3.09 -27.58 22.74
CA LEU A 15 -2.17 -27.52 21.59
C LEU A 15 -1.65 -28.94 21.31
N PRO A 16 -1.55 -29.36 20.04
CA PRO A 16 -0.99 -30.67 19.69
C PRO A 16 0.42 -30.87 20.23
N ASP A 17 0.77 -32.09 20.62
CA ASP A 17 2.13 -32.44 21.00
C ASP A 17 3.06 -32.18 19.80
N GLY A 18 4.03 -31.27 19.98
CA GLY A 18 4.91 -30.79 18.92
C GLY A 18 4.52 -29.43 18.31
N ALA A 19 3.51 -28.74 18.86
CA ALA A 19 3.21 -27.37 18.47
C ALA A 19 4.40 -26.44 18.77
N VAL A 20 4.91 -25.78 17.74
CA VAL A 20 5.96 -24.76 17.85
C VAL A 20 5.32 -23.38 17.98
N GLU A 21 5.67 -22.61 19.01
CA GLU A 21 5.23 -21.23 19.14
C GLU A 21 5.87 -20.37 18.03
N VAL A 22 5.10 -20.10 16.97
CA VAL A 22 5.54 -19.21 15.89
C VAL A 22 5.01 -17.81 16.20
N ARG A 23 5.93 -16.86 16.44
CA ARG A 23 5.57 -15.43 16.45
C ARG A 23 5.17 -15.03 15.04
N LEU A 24 3.87 -14.86 14.81
CA LEU A 24 3.36 -14.19 13.61
C LEU A 24 3.92 -12.77 13.55
N ARG A 25 4.97 -12.55 12.76
CA ARG A 25 5.37 -11.18 12.41
C ARG A 25 4.21 -10.55 11.66
N ARG A 26 3.69 -9.42 12.16
CA ARG A 26 2.75 -8.59 11.42
C ARG A 26 3.34 -8.33 10.03
N ALA A 27 2.55 -8.56 8.99
CA ALA A 27 2.97 -8.35 7.61
C ALA A 27 3.60 -6.94 7.47
N PRO A 28 4.78 -6.81 6.84
CA PRO A 28 5.40 -5.52 6.61
C PRO A 28 4.44 -4.62 5.81
N ARG A 29 4.18 -3.41 6.32
CA ARG A 29 3.22 -2.49 5.69
C ARG A 29 3.91 -1.73 4.56
N TYR A 30 3.99 -2.34 3.37
CA TYR A 30 4.47 -1.66 2.16
C TYR A 30 3.43 -0.69 1.57
N GLY A 31 2.15 -0.88 1.91
CA GLY A 31 1.02 -0.09 1.39
C GLY A 31 1.19 1.43 1.46
N PRO A 32 1.58 2.02 2.62
CA PRO A 32 1.80 3.46 2.74
C PRO A 32 2.86 4.00 1.77
N PHE A 33 3.98 3.30 1.60
CA PHE A 33 5.05 3.75 0.71
C PHE A 33 4.62 3.74 -0.76
N VAL A 34 3.92 2.68 -1.18
CA VAL A 34 3.37 2.59 -2.53
C VAL A 34 2.34 3.69 -2.77
N ALA A 35 1.44 3.92 -1.80
CA ALA A 35 0.42 4.96 -1.89
C ALA A 35 1.05 6.36 -1.98
N THR A 36 2.03 6.68 -1.13
CA THR A 36 2.73 7.97 -1.19
C THR A 36 3.45 8.16 -2.52
N GLY A 37 4.18 7.14 -3.00
CA GLY A 37 4.85 7.19 -4.30
C GLY A 37 3.88 7.40 -5.46
N ALA A 38 2.75 6.69 -5.45
CA ALA A 38 1.73 6.82 -6.48
C ALA A 38 1.06 8.21 -6.47
N VAL A 39 0.75 8.75 -5.28
CA VAL A 39 0.20 10.11 -5.15
C VAL A 39 1.16 11.15 -5.68
N VAL A 40 2.45 11.07 -5.31
CA VAL A 40 3.47 11.99 -5.83
C VAL A 40 3.58 11.88 -7.36
N GLY A 41 3.57 10.66 -7.89
CA GLY A 41 3.57 10.41 -9.33
C GLY A 41 2.37 11.02 -10.06
N VAL A 42 1.16 10.85 -9.52
CA VAL A 42 -0.07 11.45 -10.08
C VAL A 42 0.04 12.98 -10.08
N VAL A 43 0.46 13.59 -8.97
CA VAL A 43 0.62 15.05 -8.88
C VAL A 43 1.61 15.55 -9.93
N LEU A 44 2.76 14.89 -10.07
CA LEU A 44 3.73 15.23 -11.11
C LEU A 44 3.15 15.05 -12.52
N GLY A 45 2.37 14.00 -12.76
CA GLY A 45 1.71 13.79 -14.05
C GLY A 45 0.70 14.87 -14.41
N VAL A 46 -0.06 15.36 -13.43
CA VAL A 46 -0.95 16.51 -13.63
C VAL A 46 -0.12 17.76 -13.96
N VAL A 47 0.94 18.04 -13.21
CA VAL A 47 1.80 19.21 -13.43
C VAL A 47 2.44 19.16 -14.82
N VAL A 48 2.98 18.02 -15.23
CA VAL A 48 3.58 17.83 -16.56
C VAL A 48 2.52 18.02 -17.65
N ALA A 49 1.35 17.38 -17.52
CA ALA A 49 0.30 17.50 -18.52
C ALA A 49 -0.17 18.96 -18.72
N LEU A 50 -0.25 19.74 -17.65
CA LEU A 50 -0.64 21.16 -17.71
C LEU A 50 0.50 22.07 -18.18
N ALA A 51 1.75 21.75 -17.84
CA ALA A 51 2.92 22.54 -18.24
C ALA A 51 3.26 22.39 -19.74
N PHE A 52 2.90 21.25 -20.33
CA PHE A 52 3.17 20.94 -21.75
C PHE A 52 1.88 20.87 -22.59
N ASP A 53 0.78 21.45 -22.10
CA ASP A 53 -0.46 21.57 -22.87
C ASP A 53 -0.24 22.58 -24.01
N ASP A 54 0.03 22.07 -25.22
CA ASP A 54 0.22 22.90 -26.41
C ASP A 54 -1.10 23.00 -27.19
N PRO A 55 -1.68 24.22 -27.35
CA PRO A 55 -2.92 24.41 -28.08
C PRO A 55 -2.84 23.98 -29.56
N ALA A 56 -1.65 23.92 -30.16
CA ALA A 56 -1.49 23.37 -31.52
C ALA A 56 -1.74 21.86 -31.57
N GLN A 57 -1.45 21.14 -30.48
CA GLN A 57 -1.62 19.69 -30.34
C GLN A 57 -2.99 19.30 -29.77
N ALA A 58 -3.77 20.27 -29.29
CA ALA A 58 -5.11 20.06 -28.73
C ALA A 58 -6.11 19.46 -29.73
N ALA A 59 -5.83 19.56 -31.04
CA ALA A 59 -6.61 18.91 -32.10
C ALA A 59 -6.47 17.37 -32.10
N GLU A 60 -5.35 16.85 -31.59
CA GLU A 60 -5.04 15.42 -31.59
C GLU A 60 -5.31 14.78 -30.22
N PHE A 61 -4.97 15.49 -29.13
CA PHE A 61 -5.21 15.02 -27.78
C PHE A 61 -5.85 16.11 -26.91
N SER A 62 -7.02 15.79 -26.33
CA SER A 62 -7.62 16.68 -25.33
C SER A 62 -6.74 16.78 -24.08
N THR A 63 -6.69 17.96 -23.45
CA THR A 63 -5.98 18.18 -22.18
C THR A 63 -6.39 17.17 -21.11
N GLY A 64 -7.68 16.82 -21.04
CA GLY A 64 -8.19 15.81 -20.12
C GLY A 64 -7.62 14.41 -20.36
N THR A 65 -7.33 14.06 -21.61
CA THR A 65 -6.66 12.81 -21.98
C THR A 65 -5.20 12.83 -21.51
N LEU A 66 -4.46 13.91 -21.82
CA LEU A 66 -3.06 14.06 -21.42
C LEU A 66 -2.89 13.95 -19.90
N VAL A 67 -3.72 14.68 -19.14
CA VAL A 67 -3.72 14.65 -17.67
C VAL A 67 -3.89 13.22 -17.16
N ARG A 68 -4.86 12.46 -17.68
CA ARG A 68 -5.12 11.08 -17.24
C ARG A 68 -3.98 10.13 -17.60
N TYR A 69 -3.42 10.25 -18.80
CA TYR A 69 -2.31 9.40 -19.24
C TYR A 69 -1.06 9.64 -18.40
N PHE A 70 -0.63 10.90 -18.26
CA PHE A 70 0.54 11.23 -17.46
C PHE A 70 0.33 10.89 -15.98
N ALA A 71 -0.84 11.17 -15.42
CA ALA A 71 -1.17 10.77 -14.04
C ALA A 71 -1.11 9.25 -13.85
N ALA A 72 -1.64 8.47 -14.79
CA ALA A 72 -1.62 7.00 -14.70
C ALA A 72 -0.20 6.44 -14.79
N ILE A 73 0.58 6.88 -15.78
CA ILE A 73 1.95 6.41 -16.00
C ILE A 73 2.85 6.82 -14.83
N LEU A 74 2.88 8.10 -14.48
CA LEU A 74 3.74 8.57 -13.40
C LEU A 74 3.26 8.10 -12.03
N GLY A 75 1.96 7.92 -11.82
CA GLY A 75 1.42 7.27 -10.63
C GLY A 75 1.90 5.83 -10.48
N LEU A 76 1.88 5.03 -11.54
CA LEU A 76 2.38 3.66 -11.52
C LEU A 76 3.90 3.63 -11.22
N VAL A 77 4.67 4.42 -11.95
CA VAL A 77 6.14 4.52 -11.76
C VAL A 77 6.46 4.99 -10.34
N GLY A 78 5.76 6.02 -9.84
CA GLY A 78 5.91 6.53 -8.49
C GLY A 78 5.59 5.47 -7.44
N GLY A 79 4.54 4.67 -7.65
CA GLY A 79 4.20 3.55 -6.77
C GLY A 79 5.29 2.48 -6.72
N ILE A 80 5.88 2.13 -7.87
CA ILE A 80 7.00 1.18 -7.96
C ILE A 80 8.22 1.73 -7.22
N VAL A 81 8.57 3.00 -7.44
CA VAL A 81 9.68 3.66 -6.71
C VAL A 81 9.42 3.66 -5.21
N GLY A 82 8.19 3.98 -4.78
CA GLY A 82 7.78 3.89 -3.38
C GLY A 82 7.96 2.48 -2.81
N ALA A 83 7.54 1.45 -3.55
CA ALA A 83 7.75 0.06 -3.17
C ALA A 83 9.24 -0.30 -3.04
N SER A 84 10.07 0.12 -4.00
CA SER A 84 11.52 -0.10 -3.97
C SER A 84 12.19 0.56 -2.78
N VAL A 85 11.78 1.78 -2.43
CA VAL A 85 12.26 2.47 -1.21
C VAL A 85 11.85 1.68 0.04
N ALA A 86 10.61 1.20 0.10
CA ALA A 86 10.14 0.39 1.23
C ALA A 86 10.94 -0.92 1.38
N LEU A 87 11.22 -1.59 0.26
CA LEU A 87 12.07 -2.79 0.20
C LEU A 87 13.50 -2.50 0.67
N LEU A 88 14.08 -1.37 0.28
CA LEU A 88 15.42 -0.98 0.70
C LEU A 88 15.48 -0.68 2.21
N VAL A 89 14.46 0.01 2.75
CA VAL A 89 14.34 0.30 4.19
C VAL A 89 14.18 -0.99 5.00
N GLU A 90 13.33 -1.92 4.55
CA GLU A 90 13.14 -3.21 5.21
C GLU A 90 14.42 -4.05 5.16
N ARG A 91 15.13 -4.04 4.02
CA ARG A 91 16.41 -4.75 3.88
C ARG A 91 17.48 -4.21 4.83
N ARG A 92 17.45 -2.93 5.19
CA ARG A 92 18.36 -2.34 6.20
C ARG A 92 17.96 -2.65 7.65
N ARG A 93 16.74 -3.13 7.89
CA ARG A 93 16.24 -3.48 9.24
C ARG A 93 16.42 -4.96 9.61
N ARG A 94 16.78 -5.82 8.66
CA ARG A 94 17.19 -7.21 8.90
C ARG A 94 18.69 -7.28 9.14
#